data_AF-A0A1G4K8U0-F1
#
_entry.id   AF-A0A1G4K8U0-F1
#
_cell.length_a   1.000
_cell.length_b   1.000
_cell.length_c   1.000
_cell.angle_alpha   90.00
_cell.angle_beta   90.00
_cell.angle_gamma   90.00
#
_symmetry.space_group_name_H-M   'P 1'
#
loop_
_entity.id
_entity.type
_entity.pdbx_description
1 polymer ?
#
loop_
_entity_poly.entity_id
_entity_poly.type
_entity_poly.pdbx_seq_one_letter_code
_entity_poly.pdbx_strand_id
1 'polypeptide(L)'
;MPQPEYINERLEALNDIDKELVIILSNASQVIGTLAGLKSGNEAMKPQFESHVKAFYSSLERASVDLRREIKHLDDNIGTRLLPINLDKKATGQDDEKLQEQLELLERELKRQ
;
A
#
# COMPACT_ATOMS: atom_id res chain seq x y z
N MET A 1 19.23 5.18 2.72
CA MET A 1 18.63 6.26 3.53
C MET A 1 17.27 5.79 4.03
N PRO A 2 16.94 5.97 5.32
CA PRO A 2 15.61 5.65 5.83
C PRO A 2 14.57 6.53 5.14
N GLN A 3 13.46 5.94 4.68
CA GLN A 3 12.37 6.70 4.08
C GLN A 3 11.71 7.59 5.15
N PRO A 4 11.22 8.80 4.80
CA PRO A 4 10.52 9.69 5.71
C PRO A 4 9.38 8.97 6.45
N GLU A 5 9.22 9.22 7.76
CA GLU A 5 8.20 8.57 8.61
C GLU A 5 6.79 8.65 7.99
N TYR A 6 6.43 9.80 7.42
CA TYR A 6 5.17 9.99 6.71
C TYR A 6 4.96 8.99 5.56
N ILE A 7 6.01 8.66 4.79
CA ILE A 7 5.93 7.70 3.70
C ILE A 7 5.73 6.28 4.26
N ASN A 8 6.39 5.95 5.37
CA ASN A 8 6.22 4.65 6.01
C ASN A 8 4.79 4.46 6.55
N GLU A 9 4.20 5.49 7.17
CA GLU A 9 2.80 5.46 7.62
C GLU A 9 1.83 5.25 6.46
N ARG A 10 2.09 5.90 5.31
CA ARG A 10 1.26 5.73 4.10
C ARG A 10 1.41 4.32 3.51
N LEU A 11 2.64 3.80 3.45
CA LEU A 11 2.89 2.42 2.99
C LEU A 11 2.24 1.38 3.91
N GLU A 12 2.20 1.65 5.21
CA GLU A 12 1.49 0.81 6.19
C GLU A 12 -0.03 0.86 5.96
N ALA A 13 -0.60 2.04 5.71
CA ALA A 13 -2.01 2.19 5.35
C ALA A 13 -2.37 1.45 4.06
N LEU A 14 -1.50 1.51 3.04
CA LEU A 14 -1.65 0.73 1.80
C LEU A 14 -1.60 -0.78 2.05
N ASN A 15 -0.68 -1.25 2.89
CA ASN A 15 -0.58 -2.65 3.28
C ASN A 15 -1.82 -3.13 4.05
N ASP A 16 -2.44 -2.26 4.85
CA ASP A 16 -3.68 -2.59 5.54
C ASP A 16 -4.87 -2.70 4.59
N ILE A 17 -4.94 -1.87 3.55
CA ILE A 17 -5.92 -2.01 2.46
C ILE A 17 -5.72 -3.35 1.74
N ASP A 18 -4.48 -3.75 1.45
CA ASP A 18 -4.21 -5.06 0.83
C ASP A 18 -4.71 -6.23 1.71
N LYS A 19 -4.56 -6.14 3.03
CA LYS A 19 -5.15 -7.13 3.95
C LYS A 19 -6.68 -7.13 3.90
N GLU A 20 -7.32 -5.95 3.80
CA GLU A 20 -8.77 -5.86 3.63
C GLU A 20 -9.24 -6.52 2.32
N LEU A 21 -8.48 -6.38 1.23
CA LEU A 21 -8.76 -7.07 -0.04
C LEU A 21 -8.69 -8.60 0.08
N VAL A 22 -7.73 -9.12 0.86
CA VAL A 22 -7.66 -10.57 1.16
C VAL A 22 -8.87 -11.03 1.98
N ILE A 23 -9.32 -10.22 2.93
CA ILE A 23 -10.53 -10.50 3.72
C ILE A 23 -11.77 -10.53 2.82
N ILE A 24 -11.88 -9.61 1.86
CA ILE A 24 -12.97 -9.59 0.86
C ILE A 24 -12.99 -10.90 0.05
N LEU A 25 -11.83 -11.37 -0.40
CA LEU A 25 -11.70 -12.65 -1.10
C LEU A 25 -12.13 -13.84 -0.22
N SER A 26 -11.77 -13.83 1.06
CA SER A 26 -12.20 -14.86 2.01
C SER A 26 -13.72 -14.85 2.22
N ASN A 27 -14.31 -13.65 2.36
CA ASN A 27 -15.76 -13.48 2.46
C ASN A 27 -16.48 -13.96 1.20
N ALA A 28 -15.94 -13.70 0.00
CA ALA A 28 -16.49 -14.21 -1.26
C ALA A 28 -16.49 -15.74 -1.30
N SER A 29 -15.40 -16.37 -0.85
CA SER A 29 -15.30 -17.83 -0.76
C SER A 29 -16.38 -18.42 0.17
N GLN A 30 -16.62 -17.77 1.31
CA GLN A 30 -17.67 -18.17 2.26
C GLN A 30 -19.08 -17.97 1.69
N VAL A 31 -19.32 -16.88 0.94
CA VAL A 31 -20.58 -16.64 0.23
C VAL A 31 -20.85 -17.74 -0.80
N ILE A 32 -19.85 -18.15 -1.58
CA ILE A 32 -19.98 -19.24 -2.56
C ILE A 32 -20.27 -20.58 -1.85
N GLY A 33 -19.57 -20.86 -0.75
CA GLY A 33 -19.78 -22.08 0.03
C GLY A 33 -21.18 -22.16 0.65
N THR A 34 -21.66 -21.05 1.24
CA THR A 34 -23.00 -20.97 1.82
C THR A 34 -24.10 -21.00 0.75
N LEU A 35 -23.86 -20.41 -0.43
CA LEU A 35 -24.76 -20.51 -1.58
C LEU A 35 -24.89 -21.95 -2.10
N ALA A 36 -23.78 -22.69 -2.15
CA ALA A 36 -23.80 -24.10 -2.52
C ALA A 36 -24.64 -24.92 -1.51
N GLY A 37 -24.47 -24.66 -0.21
CA GLY A 37 -25.29 -25.29 0.85
C GLY A 37 -26.78 -24.91 0.79
N LEU A 38 -27.09 -23.67 0.43
CA LEU A 38 -28.46 -23.20 0.23
C LEU A 38 -29.11 -23.90 -0.99
N LYS A 39 -28.37 -24.04 -2.09
CA LYS A 39 -28.82 -24.72 -3.31
C LYS A 39 -29.06 -26.22 -3.08
N SER A 40 -28.36 -26.84 -2.13
CA SER A 40 -28.59 -28.21 -1.69
C SER A 40 -29.85 -28.41 -0.82
N GLY A 41 -30.64 -27.36 -0.57
CA GLY A 41 -31.93 -27.43 0.13
C GLY A 41 -31.86 -27.16 1.64
N ASN A 42 -30.72 -26.70 2.15
CA ASN A 42 -30.59 -26.35 3.57
C ASN A 42 -30.93 -24.87 3.81
N GLU A 43 -32.21 -24.55 4.02
CA GLU A 43 -32.68 -23.17 4.28
C GLU A 43 -32.12 -22.57 5.58
N ALA A 44 -31.60 -23.39 6.51
CA ALA A 44 -30.96 -22.90 7.73
C ALA A 44 -29.70 -22.06 7.46
N MET A 45 -29.12 -22.17 6.26
CA MET A 45 -27.93 -21.40 5.83
C MET A 45 -28.25 -20.00 5.31
N LYS A 46 -29.54 -19.66 5.10
CA LYS A 46 -29.99 -18.36 4.60
C LYS A 46 -29.52 -17.15 5.43
N PRO A 47 -29.64 -17.13 6.78
CA PRO A 47 -29.14 -16.01 7.57
C PRO A 47 -27.62 -15.86 7.53
N GLN A 48 -26.88 -16.98 7.40
CA GLN A 48 -25.42 -16.93 7.26
C GLN A 48 -25.03 -16.38 5.89
N PHE A 49 -25.71 -16.79 4.82
CA PHE A 49 -25.51 -16.23 3.49
C PHE A 49 -25.75 -14.72 3.46
N GLU A 50 -26.89 -14.24 4.01
CA GLU A 50 -27.19 -12.80 4.08
C GLU A 50 -26.13 -12.02 4.88
N SER A 51 -25.65 -12.59 5.99
CA SER A 51 -24.57 -12.00 6.78
C SER A 51 -23.25 -11.90 6.02
N HIS A 52 -22.82 -12.98 5.37
CA HIS A 52 -21.57 -13.00 4.59
C HIS A 52 -21.63 -12.10 3.36
N VAL A 53 -22.78 -12.02 2.69
CA VAL A 53 -23.00 -11.11 1.56
C VAL A 53 -22.93 -9.66 2.02
N LYS A 54 -23.58 -9.32 3.13
CA LYS A 54 -23.53 -7.97 3.70
C LYS A 54 -22.10 -7.60 4.11
N ALA A 55 -21.39 -8.52 4.77
CA ALA A 55 -19.99 -8.32 5.14
C ALA A 55 -19.09 -8.12 3.92
N PHE A 56 -19.28 -8.91 2.85
CA PHE A 56 -18.54 -8.76 1.60
C PHE A 56 -18.72 -7.37 1.00
N TYR A 57 -19.97 -6.89 0.83
CA TYR A 57 -20.22 -5.58 0.25
C TYR A 57 -19.74 -4.44 1.14
N SER A 58 -19.92 -4.52 2.46
CA SER A 58 -19.42 -3.51 3.39
C SER A 58 -17.89 -3.44 3.42
N SER A 59 -17.19 -4.58 3.38
CA SER A 59 -15.73 -4.60 3.27
C SER A 59 -15.26 -4.03 1.94
N LEU A 60 -15.93 -4.36 0.82
CA LEU A 60 -15.60 -3.83 -0.50
C LEU A 60 -15.78 -2.31 -0.58
N GLU A 61 -16.88 -1.79 -0.02
CA GLU A 61 -17.13 -0.36 0.05
C GLU A 61 -15.99 0.34 0.81
N ARG A 62 -15.65 -0.15 2.00
CA ARG A 62 -14.58 0.39 2.83
C ARG A 62 -13.23 0.40 2.11
N ALA A 63 -12.80 -0.75 1.60
CA ALA A 63 -11.53 -0.88 0.88
C ALA A 63 -11.48 0.05 -0.35
N SER A 64 -12.58 0.20 -1.09
CA SER A 64 -12.65 1.09 -2.26
C SER A 64 -12.56 2.58 -1.89
N VAL A 65 -13.17 2.98 -0.77
CA VAL A 65 -13.10 4.35 -0.26
C VAL A 65 -11.71 4.67 0.26
N ASP A 66 -11.11 3.75 1.02
CA ASP A 66 -9.79 3.93 1.61
C ASP A 66 -8.72 3.96 0.52
N LEU A 67 -8.77 3.07 -0.49
CA LEU A 67 -7.89 3.14 -1.66
C LEU A 67 -8.04 4.45 -2.43
N ARG A 68 -9.27 4.94 -2.61
CA ARG A 68 -9.52 6.23 -3.28
C ARG A 68 -8.94 7.41 -2.50
N ARG A 69 -9.01 7.39 -1.17
CA ARG A 69 -8.37 8.39 -0.31
C ARG A 69 -6.86 8.30 -0.42
N GLU A 70 -6.30 7.10 -0.42
CA GLU A 70 -4.87 6.86 -0.59
C GLU A 70 -4.35 7.43 -1.92
N ILE A 71 -5.05 7.19 -3.03
CA ILE A 71 -4.74 7.76 -4.35
C ILE A 71 -4.82 9.29 -4.31
N LYS A 72 -5.88 9.85 -3.72
CA LYS A 72 -6.02 11.31 -3.62
C LYS A 72 -4.85 11.93 -2.83
N HIS A 73 -4.48 11.32 -1.72
CA HIS A 73 -3.33 11.76 -0.94
C HIS A 73 -2.01 11.58 -1.69
N LEU A 74 -1.88 10.58 -2.56
CA LEU A 74 -0.73 10.43 -3.46
C LEU A 74 -0.71 11.59 -4.47
N ASP A 75 -1.84 11.89 -5.12
CA ASP A 75 -1.98 13.00 -6.08
C ASP A 75 -1.70 14.37 -5.43
N ASP A 76 -2.22 14.62 -4.21
CA ASP A 76 -1.98 15.86 -3.46
C ASP A 76 -0.50 16.02 -3.04
N ASN A 77 0.24 14.91 -2.93
CA ASN A 77 1.67 14.90 -2.60
C ASN A 77 2.58 14.88 -3.84
N ILE A 78 2.05 14.58 -5.03
CA ILE A 78 2.74 14.72 -6.31
C ILE A 78 2.83 16.21 -6.65
N GLY A 79 4.03 16.79 -6.52
CA GLY A 79 4.31 18.20 -6.80
C GLY A 79 4.62 19.05 -5.56
N THR A 80 4.29 18.57 -4.36
CA THR A 80 4.41 19.35 -3.10
C THR A 80 5.66 19.05 -2.27
N ARG A 81 6.68 18.39 -2.87
CA ARG A 81 8.06 18.11 -2.36
C ARG A 81 8.37 16.71 -1.81
N LEU A 82 7.44 15.75 -1.74
CA LEU A 82 7.73 14.45 -1.07
C LEU A 82 7.93 13.24 -1.99
N LEU A 83 7.43 13.27 -3.23
CA LEU A 83 7.66 12.21 -4.20
C LEU A 83 8.25 12.81 -5.49
N PRO A 84 9.37 12.26 -6.01
CA PRO A 84 9.90 12.71 -7.28
C PRO A 84 8.82 12.54 -8.36
N ILE A 85 8.59 13.60 -9.13
CA ILE A 85 7.69 13.63 -10.30
C ILE A 85 7.99 12.41 -11.16
N ASN A 86 6.95 11.70 -11.64
CA ASN A 86 6.96 10.54 -12.55
C ASN A 86 8.16 10.54 -13.52
N LEU A 87 9.29 10.04 -13.04
CA LEU A 87 10.53 9.89 -13.78
C LEU A 87 11.10 8.58 -13.29
N ASP A 88 11.46 7.72 -14.24
CA ASP A 88 12.12 6.44 -14.03
C ASP A 88 13.11 6.49 -12.87
N LYS A 89 13.23 5.38 -12.12
CA LYS A 89 14.26 5.19 -11.08
C LYS A 89 15.63 5.53 -11.65
N LYS A 90 16.08 6.78 -11.49
CA LYS A 90 17.44 7.21 -11.83
C LYS A 90 18.39 6.75 -10.73
N ALA A 91 19.65 6.54 -11.10
CA ALA A 91 20.71 6.17 -10.17
C ALA A 91 21.03 7.34 -9.22
N THR A 92 20.32 7.42 -8.11
CA THR A 92 20.46 8.48 -7.09
C THR A 92 21.78 8.45 -6.32
N GLY A 93 22.62 7.44 -6.51
CA GLY A 93 23.89 7.27 -5.77
C GLY A 93 25.12 7.93 -6.43
N GLN A 94 25.05 8.31 -7.70
CA GLN A 94 26.23 8.76 -8.44
C GLN A 94 26.76 10.12 -7.95
N ASP A 95 25.87 11.00 -7.51
CA ASP A 95 26.23 12.35 -7.10
C ASP A 95 26.91 12.35 -5.71
N ASP A 96 26.37 11.57 -4.77
CA ASP A 96 26.93 11.42 -3.42
C ASP A 96 28.29 10.70 -3.44
N GLU A 97 28.45 9.67 -4.27
CA GLU A 97 29.74 8.97 -4.43
C GLU A 97 30.84 9.91 -4.93
N LYS A 98 30.55 10.72 -5.95
CA LYS A 98 31.52 11.69 -6.48
C LYS A 98 31.85 12.78 -5.47
N LEU A 99 30.87 13.24 -4.70
CA LEU A 99 31.08 14.26 -3.67
C LEU A 99 31.94 13.72 -2.53
N GLN A 100 31.69 12.48 -2.09
CA GLN A 100 32.51 11.82 -1.07
C GLN A 100 33.94 11.59 -1.55
N GLU A 101 34.16 11.16 -2.80
CA GLU A 101 35.51 11.04 -3.36
C GLU A 101 36.29 12.37 -3.32
N GLN A 102 35.63 13.48 -3.68
CA GLN A 102 36.26 14.80 -3.64
C GLN A 102 36.57 15.27 -2.22
N LEU A 103 35.68 15.00 -1.27
CA LEU A 103 35.91 15.29 0.16
C LEU A 103 37.05 14.46 0.74
N GLU A 104 37.13 13.17 0.39
CA GLU A 104 38.25 12.31 0.81
C GLU A 104 39.59 12.76 0.22
N LEU A 105 39.62 13.18 -1.04
CA LEU A 105 40.81 13.75 -1.66
C LEU A 105 41.25 15.04 -0.96
N LEU A 106 40.28 15.91 -0.62
CA LEU A 106 40.55 17.14 0.10
C LEU A 106 41.12 16.87 1.50
N GLU A 107 40.54 15.93 2.24
CA GLU A 107 41.05 15.53 3.57
C GLU A 107 42.46 14.95 3.51
N ARG A 108 42.78 14.18 2.47
CA ARG A 108 44.12 13.60 2.30
C ARG A 108 45.18 14.66 2.05
N GLU A 109 44.89 15.68 1.25
CA GLU A 109 45.80 16.79 1.00
C GLU A 109 45.94 17.70 2.22
N LEU A 110 44.87 17.91 2.98
CA LEU A 110 44.88 18.71 4.21
C LEU A 110 45.67 18.04 5.35
N LYS A 111 45.74 16.70 5.37
CA LYS A 111 46.60 15.93 6.29
C LYS A 111 48.06 15.82 5.84
N ARG A 112 48.37 16.24 4.61
CA ARG A 112 49.71 16.16 4.00
C ARG A 112 50.54 17.44 4.20
N GLN A 113 49.88 18.56 4.52
CA GLN A 113 50.51 19.81 5.00
C GLN A 113 50.74 19.75 6.51
#